data_AF-A0A821LTK8-F1
#
_entry.id   AF-A0A821LTK8-F1
#
_cell.length_a   1.000
_cell.length_b   1.000
_cell.length_c   1.000
_cell.angle_alpha   90.00
_cell.angle_beta   90.00
_cell.angle_gamma   90.00
#
_symmetry.space_group_name_H-M   'P 1'
#
loop_
_entity.id
_entity.type
_entity.pdbx_description
1 polymer ?
#
loop_
_entity_poly.entity_id
_entity_poly.type
_entity_poly.pdbx_seq_one_letter_code
_entity_poly.pdbx_strand_id
1 'polypeptide(L)'
;NDFTSQSDVWSFGITLWEVMTNCITLPYGLLNDEQVYQRLKLAKDLHLSKPECLSKELIDLMLECWRPYNERPKFQEIYTFLNKRLYGLRIV
;
A
#
# COMPACT_ATOMS: atom_id res chain seq x y z
N ASN A 1 -4.33 -14.62 15.57
CA ASN A 1 -4.15 -13.24 16.06
C ASN A 1 -3.09 -12.67 15.17
N ASP A 2 -3.49 -12.06 14.06
CA ASP A 2 -2.66 -12.00 12.85
C ASP A 2 -2.00 -10.62 12.68
N PHE A 3 -1.64 -10.01 13.80
CA PHE A 3 -0.95 -8.72 13.87
C PHE A 3 0.56 -8.94 13.78
N THR A 4 1.15 -8.53 12.68
CA THR A 4 2.59 -8.69 12.40
C THR A 4 3.10 -7.47 11.65
N SER A 5 4.42 -7.25 11.64
CA SER A 5 4.97 -6.15 10.83
C SER A 5 4.58 -6.26 9.34
N GLN A 6 4.36 -7.47 8.81
CA GLN A 6 3.90 -7.65 7.43
C GLN A 6 2.41 -7.33 7.23
N SER A 7 1.56 -7.43 8.27
CA SER A 7 0.18 -6.90 8.19
C SER A 7 0.21 -5.38 8.18
N ASP A 8 1.11 -4.77 8.95
CA ASP A 8 1.30 -3.32 8.96
C ASP A 8 1.81 -2.79 7.61
N VAL A 9 2.71 -3.53 6.94
CA VAL A 9 3.15 -3.20 5.57
C VAL A 9 1.99 -3.20 4.58
N TRP A 10 1.08 -4.17 4.68
CA TRP A 10 -0.08 -4.22 3.79
C TRP A 10 -1.00 -3.00 4.00
N SER A 11 -1.27 -2.66 5.27
CA SER A 11 -2.04 -1.47 5.64
C SER A 11 -1.34 -0.18 5.21
N PHE A 12 -0.01 -0.12 5.26
CA PHE A 12 0.74 1.01 4.72
C PHE A 12 0.54 1.18 3.21
N GLY A 13 0.40 0.10 2.45
CA GLY A 13 -0.02 0.15 1.04
C GLY A 13 -1.38 0.83 0.85
N ILE A 14 -2.35 0.58 1.74
CA ILE A 14 -3.64 1.29 1.76
C ILE A 14 -3.42 2.79 2.01
N THR A 15 -2.60 3.15 3.00
CA THR A 15 -2.28 4.56 3.28
C THR A 15 -1.62 5.26 2.09
N LEU A 16 -0.69 4.59 1.39
CA LEU A 16 -0.11 5.13 0.15
C LEU A 16 -1.18 5.38 -0.91
N TRP A 17 -2.12 4.45 -1.07
CA TRP A 17 -3.24 4.61 -2.00
C TRP A 17 -4.13 5.81 -1.63
N GLU A 18 -4.47 5.97 -0.35
CA GLU A 18 -5.27 7.09 0.15
C GLU A 18 -4.58 8.43 -0.16
N VAL A 19 -3.29 8.54 0.16
CA VAL A 19 -2.48 9.74 -0.12
C VAL A 19 -2.44 10.02 -1.63
N MET A 20 -2.22 9.01 -2.47
CA MET A 20 -2.17 9.18 -3.94
C MET A 20 -3.53 9.51 -4.57
N THR A 21 -4.63 9.23 -3.89
CA THR A 21 -6.00 9.58 -4.33
C THR A 21 -6.54 10.82 -3.63
N ASN A 22 -5.65 11.61 -3.01
CA ASN A 22 -5.97 12.82 -2.24
C ASN A 22 -6.99 12.59 -1.12
N CYS A 23 -7.10 11.35 -0.63
CA CYS A 23 -8.07 10.93 0.37
C CYS A 23 -9.53 11.25 0.01
N ILE A 24 -9.84 11.41 -1.28
CA ILE A 24 -11.20 11.74 -1.74
C ILE A 24 -12.10 10.51 -1.74
N THR A 25 -11.53 9.33 -1.99
CA THR A 25 -12.25 8.06 -2.06
C THR A 25 -11.89 7.18 -0.88
N LEU A 26 -12.88 6.55 -0.26
CA LEU A 26 -12.67 5.57 0.80
C LEU A 26 -12.19 4.24 0.20
N PRO A 27 -11.12 3.61 0.72
CA PRO A 27 -10.71 2.29 0.27
C PRO A 27 -11.85 1.29 0.53
N TYR A 28 -12.22 0.55 -0.52
CA TYR A 28 -13.31 -0.44 -0.47
C TYR A 28 -14.66 0.11 0.00
N GLY A 29 -14.98 1.39 -0.22
CA GLY A 29 -16.18 2.03 0.34
C GLY A 29 -17.55 1.42 -0.04
N LEU A 30 -17.59 0.40 -0.90
CA LEU A 30 -18.79 -0.39 -1.19
C LEU A 30 -18.93 -1.65 -0.33
N LEU A 31 -17.93 -1.95 0.50
CA LEU A 31 -17.86 -3.13 1.36
C LEU A 31 -17.86 -2.71 2.83
N ASN A 32 -18.41 -3.56 3.68
CA ASN A 32 -18.23 -3.43 5.14
C ASN A 32 -16.97 -4.16 5.61
N ASP A 33 -16.58 -3.92 6.86
CA ASP A 33 -15.35 -4.46 7.47
C ASP A 33 -15.25 -5.98 7.36
N GLU A 34 -16.36 -6.70 7.60
CA GLU A 34 -16.40 -8.16 7.52
C GLU A 34 -16.21 -8.64 6.07
N GLN A 35 -16.83 -7.98 5.09
CA GLN A 35 -16.67 -8.31 3.68
C GLN A 35 -15.23 -8.07 3.19
N VAL A 36 -14.59 -7.00 3.65
CA VAL A 36 -13.17 -6.72 3.37
C VAL A 36 -12.30 -7.82 3.98
N TYR A 37 -12.49 -8.11 5.27
CA TYR A 37 -11.73 -9.13 5.99
C TYR A 37 -11.81 -10.50 5.32
N GLN A 38 -13.03 -10.95 4.95
CA GLN A 38 -13.22 -12.24 4.29
C GLN A 38 -12.57 -12.30 2.90
N ARG A 39 -12.64 -11.22 2.12
CA ARG A 39 -12.00 -11.19 0.80
C ARG A 39 -10.47 -11.23 0.89
N LEU A 40 -9.90 -10.51 1.86
CA LEU A 40 -8.46 -10.56 2.14
C LEU A 40 -8.01 -11.95 2.58
N LYS A 41 -8.77 -12.59 3.48
CA LYS A 41 -8.46 -13.94 3.98
C LYS A 41 -8.51 -15.01 2.90
N LEU A 42 -9.44 -14.88 1.96
CA LEU A 42 -9.59 -15.80 0.83
C LEU A 42 -8.57 -15.55 -0.30
N ALA A 43 -7.61 -14.64 -0.11
CA ALA A 43 -6.64 -14.22 -1.12
C ALA A 43 -7.30 -13.92 -2.48
N LYS A 44 -8.55 -13.41 -2.45
CA LYS A 44 -9.23 -12.95 -3.66
C LYS A 44 -8.62 -11.61 -4.03
N ASP A 45 -8.55 -11.33 -5.34
CA ASP A 45 -8.05 -10.08 -5.92
C ASP A 45 -8.91 -8.88 -5.46
N LEU A 46 -8.74 -8.47 -4.22
CA LEU A 46 -9.33 -7.27 -3.64
C LEU A 46 -8.34 -6.14 -3.92
N HIS A 47 -8.41 -5.60 -5.13
CA HIS A 47 -7.50 -4.55 -5.57
C HIS A 47 -8.24 -3.22 -5.62
N LEU A 48 -7.64 -2.20 -4.99
CA LEU A 48 -8.07 -0.82 -5.19
C LEU A 48 -7.72 -0.37 -6.61
N SER A 49 -8.48 0.59 -7.13
CA SER A 49 -8.16 1.19 -8.44
C SER A 49 -6.74 1.75 -8.42
N LYS A 50 -6.00 1.58 -9.50
CA LYS A 50 -4.69 2.21 -9.62
C LYS A 50 -4.87 3.73 -9.56
N PRO A 51 -4.23 4.46 -8.63
CA PRO A 51 -4.34 5.91 -8.56
C PRO A 51 -3.83 6.55 -9.86
N GLU A 52 -4.50 7.62 -10.29
CA GLU A 52 -4.00 8.51 -11.35
C GLU A 52 -2.90 9.41 -10.76
N CYS A 53 -1.75 8.80 -10.47
CA CYS A 53 -0.59 9.44 -9.87
C CYS A 53 0.58 9.49 -10.87
N LEU A 54 1.39 10.54 -10.80
CA LEU A 54 2.51 10.81 -11.71
C LEU A 54 3.76 9.94 -11.46
N SER A 55 3.93 9.35 -10.27
CA SER A 55 5.12 8.54 -9.96
C SER A 55 4.83 7.06 -10.03
N LYS A 56 5.23 6.44 -11.14
CA LYS A 56 5.21 4.99 -11.33
C LYS A 56 5.86 4.26 -10.16
N GLU A 57 6.95 4.78 -9.60
CA GLU A 57 7.66 4.09 -8.54
C GLU A 57 6.91 4.09 -7.19
N LEU A 58 6.07 5.10 -6.90
CA LEU A 58 5.19 5.05 -5.72
C LEU A 58 4.07 4.02 -5.89
N ILE A 59 3.53 3.92 -7.11
CA ILE A 59 2.53 2.91 -7.44
C ILE A 59 3.15 1.52 -7.31
N ASP A 60 4.36 1.31 -7.82
CA ASP A 60 5.05 0.02 -7.73
C ASP A 60 5.31 -0.35 -6.26
N LEU A 61 5.78 0.59 -5.43
CA LEU A 61 5.95 0.37 -3.98
C LEU A 61 4.63 -0.01 -3.29
N MET A 62 3.53 0.68 -3.62
CA MET A 62 2.20 0.37 -3.09
C MET A 62 1.77 -1.06 -3.47
N LEU A 63 1.98 -1.45 -4.74
CA LEU A 63 1.66 -2.80 -5.21
C LEU A 63 2.54 -3.88 -4.54
N GLU A 64 3.82 -3.57 -4.28
CA GLU A 64 4.72 -4.44 -3.51
C GLU A 64 4.23 -4.69 -2.08
N CYS A 65 3.65 -3.68 -1.44
CA CYS A 65 3.03 -3.81 -0.11
C CYS A 65 1.85 -4.79 -0.09
N TRP A 66 1.19 -5.01 -1.23
CA TRP A 66 0.03 -5.92 -1.37
C TRP A 66 0.38 -7.32 -1.88
N ARG A 67 1.66 -7.64 -2.05
CA ARG A 67 2.11 -9.00 -2.41
C ARG A 67 1.79 -10.05 -1.32
N PRO A 68 1.96 -11.35 -1.61
CA PRO A 68 1.89 -12.39 -0.59
C PRO A 68 2.79 -12.09 0.62
N TYR A 69 2.39 -12.57 1.81
CA TYR A 69 3.00 -12.23 3.11
C TYR A 69 4.54 -12.26 3.11
N ASN A 70 5.14 -13.27 2.49
CA ASN A 70 6.58 -13.52 2.43
C ASN A 70 7.32 -12.72 1.33
N GLU A 71 6.59 -12.00 0.48
CA GLU A 71 7.12 -11.22 -0.64
C GLU A 71 7.00 -9.70 -0.44
N ARG A 72 6.27 -9.26 0.59
CA ARG A 72 6.14 -7.83 0.91
C ARG A 72 7.47 -7.27 1.43
N PRO A 73 7.83 -6.03 1.05
CA PRO A 73 9.04 -5.39 1.56
C PRO A 73 8.94 -5.15 3.06
N LYS A 74 10.09 -5.13 3.74
CA LYS A 74 10.18 -4.70 5.14
C LYS A 74 10.15 -3.17 5.19
N PHE A 75 9.66 -2.60 6.29
CA PHE A 75 9.68 -1.14 6.48
C PHE A 75 11.06 -0.50 6.32
N GLN A 76 12.15 -1.21 6.63
CA GLN A 76 13.51 -0.72 6.39
C GLN A 76 13.81 -0.51 4.90
N GLU A 77 13.31 -1.38 4.03
CA GLU A 77 13.44 -1.29 2.57
C GLU A 77 12.58 -0.15 2.03
N ILE A 78 11.33 -0.06 2.50
CA ILE A 78 10.39 1.04 2.21
C ILE A 78 11.02 2.39 2.58
N TYR A 79 11.54 2.52 3.80
CA TYR A 79 12.21 3.72 4.28
C TYR A 79 13.41 4.09 3.42
N THR A 80 14.26 3.12 3.10
CA THR A 80 15.45 3.33 2.25
C THR A 80 15.04 3.83 0.86
N PHE A 81 14.01 3.24 0.27
CA PHE A 81 13.47 3.66 -1.02
C PHE A 81 12.92 5.09 -0.98
N LEU A 82 12.06 5.41 0.00
CA LEU A 82 11.46 6.74 0.13
C LEU A 82 12.51 7.82 0.42
N ASN A 83 13.48 7.53 1.30
CA ASN A 83 14.56 8.46 1.60
C ASN A 83 15.41 8.77 0.37
N LYS A 84 15.84 7.76 -0.40
CA LYS A 84 16.64 7.99 -1.62
C LYS A 84 15.92 8.96 -2.58
N ARG A 85 14.60 8.87 -2.65
CA ARG A 85 13.78 9.78 -3.46
C ARG A 85 13.68 11.18 -2.87
N LEU A 86 13.47 11.31 -1.56
CA LEU A 86 13.42 12.61 -0.89
C LEU A 86 14.76 13.35 -0.94
N TYR A 87 15.88 12.63 -0.82
CA TYR A 87 17.21 13.21 -1.00
C TYR A 87 17.51 13.52 -2.48
N GLY A 88 16.98 12.74 -3.43
CA GLY A 88 17.03 13.07 -4.86
C GLY A 88 16.18 14.29 -5.25
N LEU A 89 15.12 14.59 -4.50
CA LEU A 89 14.30 15.80 -4.61
C LEU A 89 14.91 17.01 -3.87
N ARG A 90 15.93 16.80 -3.02
CA ARG A 90 16.77 17.86 -2.43
C ARG A 90 18.02 18.05 -3.28
N ILE A 91 17.90 18.68 -4.45
CA ILE A 91 19.04 19.25 -5.16
C ILE A 91 18.77 20.76 -5.37
N VAL A 92 19.65 21.54 -4.72
CA VAL A 92 19.86 23.02 -4.66
C VAL A 92 18.68 23.93 -4.32
#